data_AF-A0AB37SNU5-F1
#
_entry.id   AF-A0AB37SNU5-F1
#
_cell.length_a   1.000
_cell.length_b   1.000
_cell.length_c   1.000
_cell.angle_alpha   90.00
_cell.angle_beta   90.00
_cell.angle_gamma   90.00
#
_symmetry.space_group_name_H-M   'P 1'
#
loop_
_entity.id
_entity.type
_entity.pdbx_description
1 polymer ?
#
loop_
_entity_poly.entity_id
_entity_poly.type
_entity_poly.pdbx_seq_one_letter_code
_entity_poly.pdbx_strand_id
1 'polypeptide(L)'
;ECRRPGCGRPAQTCDLDHSVPWQFGGTTNADDLIDLCRRDHRLKDEPGWTYHLASDGTLTVTTPTGQSHDSTPPPLHPPRAHTAPAEETPPF
;
A
#
# COMPACT_ATOMS: atom_id res chain seq x y z
N GLU A 1 -1.89 7.07 -8.37
CA GLU A 1 -3.28 7.57 -8.35
C GLU A 1 -3.98 6.84 -7.22
N CYS A 2 -5.03 7.42 -6.62
CA CYS A 2 -5.73 6.82 -5.48
C CYS A 2 -5.89 5.31 -5.65
N ARG A 3 -5.34 4.52 -4.72
CA ARG A 3 -5.25 3.05 -4.90
C ARG A 3 -6.59 2.32 -4.83
N ARG A 4 -7.68 2.95 -4.36
CA ARG A 4 -9.01 2.32 -4.41
C ARG A 4 -9.35 1.99 -5.88
N PRO A 5 -9.67 0.73 -6.22
CA PRO A 5 -10.09 0.36 -7.57
C PRO A 5 -11.20 1.27 -8.13
N GLY A 6 -10.98 1.77 -9.34
CA GLY A 6 -11.89 2.70 -10.03
C GLY A 6 -11.82 4.15 -9.55
N CYS A 7 -10.88 4.54 -8.69
CA CYS A 7 -10.64 5.96 -8.36
C CYS A 7 -9.61 6.59 -9.30
N GLY A 8 -10.03 7.58 -10.10
CA GLY A 8 -9.11 8.32 -10.98
C GLY A 8 -8.43 9.53 -10.35
N ARG A 9 -8.42 9.66 -9.01
CA ARG A 9 -7.85 10.86 -8.38
C ARG A 9 -6.31 10.82 -8.40
N PRO A 10 -5.63 11.92 -8.82
CA PRO A 10 -4.17 11.92 -8.90
C PRO A 10 -3.50 11.70 -7.53
N ALA A 11 -2.40 10.94 -7.52
CA ALA A 11 -1.64 10.61 -6.29
C ALA A 11 -1.15 11.86 -5.54
N GLN A 12 -0.82 12.93 -6.27
CA GLN A 12 -0.34 14.20 -5.69
C GLN A 12 -1.37 14.89 -4.80
N THR A 13 -2.64 14.46 -4.87
CA THR A 13 -3.75 14.98 -4.06
C THR A 13 -4.26 13.96 -3.04
N CYS A 14 -3.56 12.83 -2.92
CA CYS A 14 -3.87 11.76 -1.99
C CYS A 14 -2.98 11.86 -0.74
N ASP A 15 -3.48 11.31 0.36
CA ASP A 15 -2.71 11.12 1.58
C ASP A 15 -2.10 9.72 1.56
N LEU A 16 -0.92 9.58 2.18
CA LEU A 16 -0.38 8.27 2.53
C LEU A 16 -1.01 7.84 3.85
N ASP A 17 -1.57 6.64 3.86
CA ASP A 17 -2.24 6.04 5.01
C ASP A 17 -1.67 4.65 5.28
N HIS A 18 -1.61 4.27 6.56
CA HIS A 18 -1.12 2.95 6.95
C HIS A 18 -2.14 1.86 6.57
N SER A 19 -1.67 0.78 5.94
CA SER A 19 -2.47 -0.42 5.68
C SER A 19 -2.85 -1.09 7.01
N VAL A 20 -1.86 -1.32 7.88
CA VAL A 20 -2.09 -1.69 9.28
C VAL A 20 -2.23 -0.41 10.10
N PRO A 21 -3.37 -0.14 10.78
CA PRO A 21 -3.49 1.08 11.58
C PRO A 21 -2.39 1.19 12.63
N TRP A 22 -1.87 2.41 12.86
CA TRP A 22 -0.80 2.66 13.83
C TRP A 22 -1.10 1.99 15.18
N GLN A 23 -2.32 2.16 15.69
CA GLN A 23 -2.76 1.62 16.99
C GLN A 23 -2.68 0.10 17.11
N PHE A 24 -2.55 -0.61 15.98
CA PHE A 24 -2.39 -2.07 15.91
C PHE A 24 -0.96 -2.49 15.49
N GLY A 25 0.01 -1.58 15.57
CA GLY A 25 1.42 -1.85 15.29
C GLY A 25 1.87 -1.57 13.86
N GLY A 26 1.07 -0.82 13.08
CA GLY A 26 1.50 -0.30 11.78
C GLY A 26 2.78 0.52 11.89
N THR A 27 3.63 0.45 10.86
CA THR A 27 4.91 1.14 10.85
C THR A 27 4.97 2.13 9.72
N THR A 28 5.63 3.27 9.92
CA THR A 28 5.86 4.24 8.85
C THR A 28 7.01 3.75 7.96
N ASN A 29 6.74 2.75 7.13
CA ASN A 29 7.66 2.23 6.13
C ASN A 29 7.01 2.25 4.74
N ALA A 30 7.78 2.11 3.67
CA ALA A 30 7.23 2.17 2.30
C ALA A 30 6.33 0.98 1.96
N ASP A 31 6.43 -0.12 2.70
CA ASP A 31 5.74 -1.39 2.43
C ASP A 31 4.33 -1.44 3.06
N ASP A 32 4.03 -0.55 4.01
CA ASP A 32 2.78 -0.49 4.78
C ASP A 32 1.95 0.77 4.45
N LEU A 33 2.34 1.55 3.43
CA LEU A 33 1.62 2.77 3.05
C LEU A 33 0.79 2.61 1.78
N ILE A 34 -0.45 3.10 1.83
CA ILE A 34 -1.38 3.14 0.70
C ILE A 34 -1.65 4.61 0.35
N ASP A 35 -1.59 4.97 -0.94
CA ASP A 35 -2.11 6.27 -1.39
C ASP A 35 -3.65 6.22 -1.44
N LEU A 36 -4.33 7.11 -0.71
CA LEU A 36 -5.79 7.22 -0.72
C LEU A 36 -6.20 8.69 -0.71
N CYS A 37 -7.20 9.03 -1.52
CA CYS A 37 -7.78 10.36 -1.42
C CYS A 37 -8.61 10.51 -0.15
N ARG A 38 -8.82 11.75 0.32
CA ARG A 38 -9.62 12.03 1.53
C ARG A 38 -10.97 11.33 1.62
N ARG A 39 -11.65 11.06 0.50
CA ARG A 39 -12.91 10.31 0.48
C ARG A 39 -12.68 8.81 0.77
N ASP A 40 -11.70 8.23 0.09
CA ASP A 40 -11.43 6.79 0.15
C ASP A 40 -10.65 6.40 1.40
N HIS A 41 -9.83 7.31 1.92
CA HIS A 41 -9.18 7.19 3.22
C HIS A 41 -10.23 7.02 4.33
N ARG A 42 -11.28 7.86 4.36
CA ARG A 42 -12.38 7.68 5.32
C ARG A 42 -13.13 6.37 5.11
N LEU A 43 -13.36 6.00 3.84
CA LEU A 43 -14.07 4.77 3.50
C LEU A 43 -13.35 3.51 3.97
N LYS A 44 -12.01 3.52 4.05
CA LYS A 44 -11.21 2.40 4.52
C LYS A 44 -11.55 1.98 5.95
N ASP A 45 -11.96 2.92 6.80
CA ASP A 45 -12.29 2.65 8.20
C ASP A 45 -13.80 2.39 8.41
N GLU A 46 -14.63 2.45 7.36
CA GLU A 46 -16.06 2.18 7.46
C GLU A 46 -16.35 0.67 7.64
N PRO A 47 -17.37 0.31 8.43
CA PRO A 47 -17.72 -1.10 8.67
C PRO A 47 -17.93 -1.91 7.38
N GLY A 48 -17.36 -3.12 7.36
CA GLY A 48 -17.48 -4.06 6.24
C GLY A 48 -16.54 -3.79 5.07
N TRP A 49 -15.79 -2.68 5.08
CA TRP A 49 -14.66 -2.50 4.17
C TRP A 49 -13.43 -3.18 4.74
N THR A 50 -12.64 -3.81 3.88
CA THR A 50 -11.38 -4.43 4.28
C THR A 50 -10.32 -4.14 3.24
N TYR A 51 -9.17 -3.67 3.69
CA TYR A 51 -8.02 -3.33 2.86
C TYR A 51 -6.86 -4.22 3.29
N HIS A 52 -6.22 -4.89 2.32
CA HIS A 52 -5.05 -5.72 2.57
C HIS A 52 -3.97 -5.37 1.54
N LEU A 53 -2.86 -4.80 2.02
CA LEU A 53 -1.67 -4.55 1.22
C LEU A 53 -0.71 -5.73 1.36
N ALA A 54 -0.47 -6.44 0.26
CA ALA A 54 0.53 -7.50 0.21
C ALA A 54 1.95 -6.93 0.03
N SER A 55 2.96 -7.74 0.35
CA SER A 55 4.38 -7.34 0.27
C SER A 55 4.88 -7.06 -1.15
N ASP A 56 4.14 -7.48 -2.17
CA ASP A 56 4.41 -7.15 -3.58
C ASP A 56 3.77 -5.81 -4.01
N GLY A 57 3.11 -5.10 -3.09
CA GLY A 57 2.41 -3.85 -3.32
C GLY A 57 0.99 -4.02 -3.89
N THR A 58 0.51 -5.25 -4.08
CA THR A 58 -0.88 -5.51 -4.49
C THR A 58 -1.81 -5.14 -3.34
N LEU A 59 -2.74 -4.22 -3.61
CA LEU A 59 -3.80 -3.86 -2.68
C LEU A 59 -5.07 -4.61 -3.06
N THR A 60 -5.59 -5.44 -2.15
CA THR A 60 -6.92 -6.04 -2.27
C THR A 60 -7.90 -5.27 -1.40
N VAL A 61 -9.00 -4.80 -2.02
CA VAL A 61 -10.10 -4.11 -1.34
C VAL A 61 -11.35 -4.97 -1.41
N THR A 62 -11.87 -5.37 -0.25
CA THR A 62 -13.14 -6.08 -0.12
C THR A 62 -14.23 -5.12 0.33
N THR A 63 -15.33 -5.10 -0.41
CA THR A 63 -16.51 -4.27 -0.12
C THR A 63 -17.39 -4.93 0.95
N PRO A 64 -18.33 -4.19 1.56
CA PRO A 64 -19.29 -4.75 2.52
C PRO A 64 -20.20 -5.86 1.95
N THR A 65 -20.31 -5.95 0.62
CA THR A 65 -21.07 -7.02 -0.06
C THR A 65 -20.25 -8.28 -0.32
N GLY A 66 -18.97 -8.30 0.07
CA GLY A 66 -18.05 -9.42 -0.11
C GLY A 66 -17.35 -9.45 -1.47
N GLN A 67 -17.58 -8.46 -2.35
CA GLN A 67 -16.82 -8.35 -3.61
C GLN A 67 -15.41 -7.85 -3.33
N SER A 68 -14.40 -8.48 -3.95
CA SER A 68 -13.00 -8.11 -3.82
C SER A 68 -12.44 -7.60 -5.15
N HIS A 69 -11.59 -6.58 -5.07
CA HIS A 69 -10.96 -5.95 -6.21
C HIS A 69 -9.50 -5.66 -5.91
N ASP A 70 -8.63 -5.92 -6.90
CA ASP A 70 -7.20 -5.70 -6.77
C ASP A 70 -6.75 -4.42 -7.47
N SER A 71 -5.72 -3.82 -6.90
CA SER A 71 -5.00 -2.68 -7.47
C SER A 71 -3.51 -3.00 -7.37
N THR A 72 -2.85 -3.12 -8.52
CA THR A 72 -1.40 -3.36 -8.61
C THR A 72 -0.73 -2.11 -9.15
N PRO A 73 0.36 -1.61 -8.55
CA PRO A 73 1.03 -0.45 -9.08
C PRO A 73 1.69 -0.83 -10.42
N PRO A 74 1.54 -0.05 -11.50
CA PRO A 74 2.31 -0.29 -12.71
C PRO A 74 3.80 -0.11 -12.39
N PRO A 75 4.69 -0.96 -12.91
CA PRO A 75 6.13 -0.82 -12.68
C PRO A 75 6.62 0.51 -13.24
N LEU A 76 7.19 1.35 -12.38
CA LEU A 76 7.79 2.65 -12.79
C LEU A 76 9.12 2.46 -13.54
N HIS A 77 9.82 1.35 -13.26
CA HIS A 77 11.08 0.96 -13.87
C HIS A 77 11.28 -0.54 -13.68
N PRO A 78 12.14 -1.23 -14.46
CA PRO A 78 12.57 -2.58 -14.13
C PRO A 78 13.04 -2.71 -12.67
N PRO A 79 12.81 -3.87 -12.02
CA PRO A 79 13.20 -4.10 -10.64
C PRO A 79 14.65 -3.72 -10.42
N ARG A 80 14.93 -2.99 -9.34
CA ARG A 80 16.31 -2.69 -8.96
C ARG A 80 16.96 -4.01 -8.57
N ALA A 81 18.10 -4.36 -9.18
CA ALA A 81 18.84 -5.53 -8.77
C ALA A 81 19.20 -5.37 -7.29
N HIS A 82 18.73 -6.29 -6.44
CA HIS A 82 19.18 -6.36 -5.06
C HIS A 82 20.63 -6.83 -5.10
N THR A 83 21.57 -5.90 -4.96
CA THR A 83 22.94 -6.26 -4.63
C THR A 83 22.88 -6.88 -3.25
N ALA A 84 23.22 -8.16 -3.11
CA ALA A 84 23.47 -8.74 -1.80
C ALA A 84 24.45 -7.81 -1.06
N PRO A 85 24.26 -7.55 0.24
CA PRO A 85 25.26 -6.80 0.99
C PRO A 85 26.60 -7.50 0.76
N ALA A 86 27.62 -6.73 0.35
CA ALA A 86 28.96 -7.26 0.30
C ALA A 86 29.26 -7.83 1.69
N GLU A 87 29.68 -9.09 1.74
CA GLU A 87 30.13 -9.73 2.96
C GLU A 87 31.38 -8.98 3.41
N GLU A 88 31.18 -7.92 4.20
CA GLU A 88 32.26 -7.09 4.72
C GLU A 88 32.98 -7.94 5.77
N THR A 89 34.03 -8.63 5.34
CA THR A 89 34.95 -9.30 6.26
C THR A 89 35.59 -8.19 7.10
N PRO A 90 35.35 -8.13 8.42
CA PRO A 90 35.92 -7.08 9.25
C PRO A 90 37.45 -7.18 9.19
N PRO A 91 38.17 -6.04 9.10
CA PRO A 91 39.62 -6.08 9.17
C PRO A 91 40.06 -6.35 10.61
N PHE A 92 40.40 -7.63 10.87
CA PHE A 92 40.96 -8.22 12.09
C PHE A 92 40.02 -8.42 13.28
#